data_AF-A0A2M7Y929-F1
#
_entry.id   AF-A0A2M7Y929-F1
#
_cell.length_a   1.000
_cell.length_b   1.000
_cell.length_c   1.000
_cell.angle_alpha   90.00
_cell.angle_beta   90.00
_cell.angle_gamma   90.00
#
_symmetry.space_group_name_H-M   'P 1'
#
loop_
_entity.id
_entity.type
_entity.pdbx_description
1 polymer ?
#
loop_
_entity_poly.entity_id
_entity_poly.type
_entity_poly.pdbx_seq_one_letter_code
_entity_poly.pdbx_strand_id
1 'polypeptide(L)'
;PAIVFGIPGDSVTAIAIGVLLMKGLTPGPQIFTTDAALVYTLFGSFFLANVLMLFSGFLAILAATRLLRAPRAVLMPMVLALSLVGGYAITASTTAIWIILALGALGFFMERARIPIAPAILGIVLGRILEDNFMVSMLKARGQIAPFFARDESLVLGVLTLALWAFLLLRAGREILRPRPLQRKT
;
A
#
# COMPACT_ATOMS: atom_id res chain seq x y z
N PRO A 1 0.61 -17.98 7.37
CA PRO A 1 2.09 -17.95 7.26
C PRO A 1 2.77 -17.53 8.56
N ALA A 2 2.39 -16.38 9.15
CA ALA A 2 2.98 -15.87 10.38
C ALA A 2 2.91 -16.85 11.57
N ILE A 3 1.76 -17.47 11.81
CA ILE A 3 1.57 -18.43 12.92
C ILE A 3 2.22 -19.79 12.63
N VAL A 4 2.15 -20.25 11.37
CA VAL A 4 2.61 -21.58 10.95
C VAL A 4 4.13 -21.65 10.82
N PHE A 5 4.75 -20.58 10.32
CA PHE A 5 6.19 -20.52 10.05
C PHE A 5 6.95 -19.60 11.02
N GLY A 6 6.25 -18.84 11.88
CA GLY A 6 6.88 -17.86 12.76
C GLY A 6 7.51 -16.67 12.03
N ILE A 7 7.27 -16.52 10.72
CA ILE A 7 7.87 -15.47 9.88
C ILE A 7 6.85 -14.34 9.70
N PRO A 8 7.10 -13.13 10.22
CA PRO A 8 6.23 -11.98 9.99
C PRO A 8 6.29 -11.56 8.51
N GLY A 9 5.12 -11.21 7.96
CA GLY A 9 4.98 -10.73 6.58
C GLY A 9 4.89 -9.20 6.50
N ASP A 10 4.54 -8.55 7.60
CA ASP A 10 4.36 -7.11 7.74
C ASP A 10 4.50 -6.69 9.22
N SER A 11 4.55 -5.39 9.48
CA SER A 11 4.74 -4.86 10.84
C SER A 11 3.63 -5.30 11.81
N VAL A 12 2.40 -5.45 11.34
CA VAL A 12 1.26 -5.84 12.18
C VAL A 12 1.36 -7.31 12.59
N THR A 13 1.72 -8.21 11.66
CA THR A 13 1.95 -9.62 12.00
C THR A 13 3.20 -9.83 12.86
N ALA A 14 4.21 -8.97 12.77
CA ALA A 14 5.36 -8.98 13.67
C ALA A 14 4.97 -8.67 15.12
N ILE A 15 4.10 -7.66 15.33
CA ILE A 15 3.56 -7.35 16.65
C ILE A 15 2.74 -8.53 17.18
N ALA A 16 1.89 -9.14 16.35
CA ALA A 16 1.10 -10.29 16.75
C ALA A 16 1.97 -11.49 17.17
N ILE A 17 3.04 -11.79 16.42
CA ILE A 17 4.05 -12.79 16.81
C ILE A 17 4.72 -12.42 18.13
N GLY A 18 5.09 -11.15 18.32
CA GLY A 18 5.66 -10.65 19.56
C GLY A 18 4.75 -10.90 20.77
N VAL A 19 3.45 -10.67 20.64
CA VAL A 19 2.46 -10.93 21.71
C VAL A 19 2.35 -12.42 22.01
N LEU A 20 2.36 -13.28 21.00
CA LEU A 20 2.36 -14.75 21.19
C LEU A 20 3.60 -15.21 21.96
N LEU A 21 4.78 -14.70 21.59
CA LEU A 21 6.04 -14.98 22.29
C LEU A 21 6.03 -14.47 23.74
N MET A 22 5.46 -13.28 24.01
CA MET A 22 5.27 -12.77 25.37
C MET A 22 4.35 -13.64 26.21
N LYS A 23 3.41 -14.36 25.58
CA LYS A 23 2.55 -15.34 26.24
C LYS A 23 3.20 -16.73 26.37
N GLY A 24 4.48 -16.86 26.04
CA GLY A 24 5.23 -18.10 26.13
C GLY A 24 4.97 -19.07 24.97
N LEU A 25 4.30 -18.63 23.91
CA LEU A 25 3.93 -19.45 22.77
C LEU A 25 4.94 -19.27 21.65
N THR A 26 5.55 -20.37 21.20
CA THR A 26 6.46 -20.35 20.05
C THR A 26 5.66 -20.65 18.77
N PRO A 27 5.56 -19.68 17.83
CA PRO A 27 4.86 -19.91 16.58
C PRO A 27 5.59 -20.96 15.74
N GLY A 28 4.84 -21.89 15.17
CA GLY A 28 5.36 -23.04 14.43
C GLY A 28 4.29 -24.13 14.26
N PRO A 29 4.55 -25.19 13.48
CA PRO A 29 3.61 -26.29 13.30
C PRO A 29 3.24 -26.98 14.62
N GLN A 30 4.16 -26.95 15.60
CA GLN A 30 4.01 -27.57 16.92
C GLN A 30 2.92 -26.90 17.78
N ILE A 31 2.61 -25.62 17.57
CA ILE A 31 1.61 -24.91 18.38
C ILE A 31 0.20 -25.47 18.17
N PHE A 32 -0.05 -26.07 17.01
CA PHE A 32 -1.30 -26.73 16.68
C PHE A 32 -1.49 -28.06 17.41
N THR A 33 -0.40 -28.69 17.86
CA THR A 33 -0.44 -29.97 18.58
C THR A 33 -0.40 -29.78 20.09
N THR A 34 0.38 -28.81 20.58
CA THR A 34 0.57 -28.60 22.03
C THR A 34 -0.52 -27.72 22.64
N ASP A 35 -0.97 -26.69 21.92
CA ASP A 35 -1.89 -25.66 22.44
C ASP A 35 -3.04 -25.36 21.44
N ALA A 36 -3.62 -26.42 20.87
CA ALA A 36 -4.65 -26.32 19.83
C ALA A 36 -5.82 -25.39 20.21
N ALA A 37 -6.26 -25.41 21.47
CA ALA A 37 -7.36 -24.59 21.97
C ALA A 37 -7.09 -23.08 21.84
N LEU A 38 -5.86 -22.62 22.09
CA LEU A 38 -5.48 -21.21 21.96
C LEU A 38 -5.44 -20.80 20.49
N VAL A 39 -4.92 -21.66 19.62
CA VAL A 39 -4.87 -21.41 18.17
C VAL A 39 -6.29 -21.28 17.60
N TYR A 40 -7.22 -22.17 17.97
CA TYR A 40 -8.61 -22.05 17.55
C TYR A 40 -9.30 -20.81 18.12
N THR A 41 -8.98 -20.42 19.36
CA THR A 41 -9.51 -19.19 19.97
C THR A 41 -9.00 -17.94 19.22
N LEU A 42 -7.73 -17.94 18.82
CA LEU A 42 -7.12 -16.88 18.02
C LEU A 42 -7.75 -16.79 16.62
N PHE A 43 -7.96 -17.92 15.95
CA PHE A 43 -8.69 -17.93 14.67
C PHE A 43 -10.13 -17.45 14.84
N GLY A 44 -10.82 -17.87 15.91
CA GLY A 44 -12.15 -17.41 16.25
C GLY A 44 -12.20 -15.90 16.50
N SER A 45 -11.22 -15.34 17.22
CA SER A 45 -11.15 -13.89 17.47
C SER A 45 -10.81 -13.10 16.21
N PHE A 46 -9.93 -13.60 15.33
CA PHE A 46 -9.68 -12.99 14.03
C PHE A 46 -10.91 -13.03 13.12
N PHE A 47 -11.65 -14.15 13.14
CA PHE A 47 -12.90 -14.24 12.39
C PHE A 47 -13.93 -13.24 12.91
N LEU A 48 -14.13 -13.18 14.23
CA LEU A 48 -15.03 -12.22 14.86
C LEU A 48 -14.59 -10.77 14.61
N ALA A 49 -13.29 -10.48 14.67
CA ALA A 49 -12.75 -9.17 14.35
C ALA A 49 -13.04 -8.76 12.90
N ASN A 50 -12.92 -9.67 11.94
CA ASN A 50 -13.30 -9.40 10.54
C ASN A 50 -14.80 -9.13 10.38
N VAL A 51 -15.65 -9.87 11.09
CA VAL A 51 -17.10 -9.63 11.10
C VAL A 51 -17.42 -8.25 11.71
N LEU A 52 -16.79 -7.90 12.83
CA LEU A 52 -16.94 -6.58 13.44
C LEU A 52 -16.38 -5.46 12.56
N MET A 53 -15.29 -5.72 11.83
CA MET A 53 -14.70 -4.79 10.87
C MET A 53 -15.67 -4.48 9.72
N LEU A 54 -16.46 -5.46 9.27
CA LEU A 54 -17.50 -5.21 8.26
C LEU A 54 -18.56 -4.24 8.80
N PHE A 55 -19.01 -4.43 10.03
CA PHE A 55 -20.01 -3.57 10.65
C PHE A 55 -19.48 -2.15 10.90
N SER A 56 -18.29 -2.03 11.49
CA SER A 56 -17.66 -0.72 11.73
C SER A 56 -17.30 -0.01 10.43
N GLY A 57 -16.85 -0.75 9.42
CA GLY A 57 -16.59 -0.25 8.08
C GLY A 57 -17.85 0.32 7.43
N PHE A 58 -18.98 -0.37 7.53
CA PHE A 58 -20.26 0.14 7.02
C PHE A 58 -20.68 1.45 7.70
N LEU A 59 -20.56 1.53 9.02
CA LEU A 59 -20.88 2.74 9.77
C LEU A 59 -19.96 3.91 9.41
N ALA A 60 -18.66 3.62 9.23
CA ALA A 60 -17.67 4.61 8.80
C ALA A 60 -17.96 5.14 7.38
N ILE A 61 -18.34 4.26 6.44
CA ILE A 61 -18.73 4.66 5.08
C ILE A 61 -19.95 5.59 5.11
N LEU A 62 -20.95 5.27 5.94
CA LEU A 62 -22.15 6.10 6.07
C LEU A 62 -21.81 7.51 6.61
N ALA A 63 -20.93 7.59 7.61
CA ALA A 63 -20.46 8.87 8.14
C ALA A 63 -19.63 9.65 7.12
N ALA A 64 -18.66 8.99 6.46
CA ALA A 64 -17.80 9.59 5.44
C ALA A 64 -18.60 10.12 4.24
N THR A 65 -19.63 9.39 3.81
CA THR A 65 -20.51 9.82 2.71
C THR A 65 -21.23 11.12 3.03
N ARG A 66 -21.66 11.33 4.29
CA ARG A 66 -22.26 12.61 4.70
C ARG A 66 -21.25 13.75 4.67
N LEU A 67 -20.01 13.51 5.08
CA LEU A 67 -18.96 14.52 5.05
C LEU A 67 -18.61 14.94 3.62
N LEU A 68 -18.52 13.98 2.70
CA LEU A 68 -18.20 14.21 1.28
C LEU A 68 -19.30 14.95 0.50
N ARG A 69 -20.53 15.00 1.03
CA ARG A 69 -21.64 15.78 0.42
C ARG A 69 -21.50 17.29 0.66
N ALA A 70 -20.60 17.73 1.54
CA ALA A 70 -20.36 19.15 1.78
C ALA A 70 -19.86 19.85 0.50
N PRO A 71 -20.18 21.16 0.32
CA PRO A 71 -19.72 21.91 -0.84
C PRO A 71 -18.19 21.90 -0.93
N ARG A 72 -17.65 21.69 -2.13
CA ARG A 72 -16.20 21.61 -2.39
C ARG A 72 -15.43 22.82 -1.86
N ALA A 73 -16.05 24.01 -1.87
CA ALA A 73 -15.48 25.25 -1.35
C ALA A 73 -15.14 25.18 0.15
N VAL A 74 -15.85 24.37 0.93
CA VAL A 74 -15.57 24.15 2.36
C VAL A 74 -14.75 22.87 2.56
N LEU A 75 -15.02 21.84 1.76
CA LEU A 75 -14.34 20.55 1.90
C LEU A 75 -12.84 20.64 1.62
N MET A 76 -12.43 21.35 0.55
CA MET A 76 -11.02 21.52 0.17
C MET A 76 -10.16 22.18 1.26
N PRO A 77 -10.52 23.36 1.82
CA PRO A 77 -9.74 23.97 2.89
C PRO A 77 -9.77 23.15 4.19
N MET A 78 -10.86 22.43 4.47
CA MET A 78 -10.92 21.55 5.63
C MET A 78 -9.97 20.36 5.50
N VAL A 79 -9.91 19.72 4.33
CA VAL A 79 -8.96 18.63 4.03
C VAL A 79 -7.53 19.14 4.12
N LEU A 80 -7.24 20.33 3.58
CA LEU A 80 -5.91 20.93 3.68
C LEU A 80 -5.53 21.17 5.14
N ALA A 81 -6.39 21.81 5.93
CA ALA A 81 -6.14 22.05 7.35
C ALA A 81 -5.91 20.73 8.12
N LEU A 82 -6.75 19.73 7.89
CA LEU A 82 -6.64 18.43 8.53
C LEU A 82 -5.35 17.70 8.13
N SER A 83 -4.92 17.83 6.87
CA SER A 83 -3.66 17.26 6.39
C SER A 83 -2.43 17.90 7.05
N LEU A 84 -2.44 19.23 7.23
CA LEU A 84 -1.35 19.97 7.90
C LEU A 84 -1.25 19.58 9.38
N VAL A 85 -2.40 19.54 10.08
CA VAL A 85 -2.47 19.10 11.48
C VAL A 85 -2.03 17.63 11.61
N GLY A 86 -2.51 16.75 10.73
CA GLY A 86 -2.15 15.34 10.74
C GLY A 86 -0.66 15.10 10.48
N GLY A 87 -0.08 15.79 9.49
CA GLY A 87 1.35 15.71 9.21
C GLY A 87 2.22 16.17 10.38
N TYR A 88 1.82 17.28 11.00
CA TYR A 88 2.49 17.79 12.20
C TYR A 88 2.34 16.83 13.39
N ALA A 89 1.16 16.23 13.58
CA ALA A 89 0.93 15.30 14.69
C ALA A 89 1.79 14.04 14.64
N ILE A 90 2.10 13.52 13.44
CA ILE A 90 2.88 12.29 13.27
C ILE A 90 4.37 12.52 13.52
N THR A 91 4.90 13.64 13.01
CA THR A 91 6.36 13.89 13.00
C THR A 91 6.80 14.94 14.02
N ALA A 92 5.86 15.62 14.68
CA ALA A 92 6.08 16.76 15.57
C ALA A 92 7.02 17.83 14.99
N SER A 93 7.07 17.94 13.65
CA SER A 93 8.04 18.77 12.94
C SER A 93 7.35 19.72 11.97
N THR A 94 7.81 20.96 11.96
CA THR A 94 7.41 22.00 11.00
C THR A 94 7.87 21.68 9.58
N THR A 95 8.88 20.83 9.39
CA THR A 95 9.32 20.39 8.05
C THR A 95 8.24 19.59 7.33
N ALA A 96 7.44 18.80 8.05
CA ALA A 96 6.34 18.05 7.45
C ALA A 96 5.27 18.96 6.86
N ILE A 97 5.01 20.11 7.49
CA ILE A 97 4.06 21.12 6.99
C ILE A 97 4.56 21.68 5.65
N TRP A 98 5.84 22.04 5.56
CA TRP A 98 6.43 22.52 4.30
C TRP A 98 6.36 21.48 3.18
N ILE A 99 6.62 20.20 3.49
CA ILE A 99 6.51 19.10 2.53
C ILE A 99 5.07 18.94 2.04
N ILE A 100 4.09 18.99 2.94
CA ILE A 100 2.66 18.89 2.57
C ILE A 100 2.24 20.04 1.67
N LEU A 101 2.66 21.27 1.96
CA LEU A 101 2.37 22.42 1.11
C LEU A 101 3.04 22.31 -0.27
N ALA A 102 4.30 21.89 -0.31
CA ALA A 102 5.03 21.68 -1.57
C ALA A 102 4.38 20.59 -2.43
N LEU A 103 4.02 19.45 -1.83
CA LEU A 103 3.34 18.35 -2.53
C LEU A 103 1.92 18.72 -2.94
N GLY A 104 1.20 19.50 -2.13
CA GLY A 104 -0.11 20.03 -2.47
C GLY A 104 -0.05 20.96 -3.68
N ALA A 105 0.94 21.85 -3.73
CA ALA A 105 1.18 22.72 -4.88
C ALA A 105 1.55 21.90 -6.13
N LEU A 106 2.43 20.90 -6.00
CA LEU A 106 2.79 19.99 -7.08
C LEU A 106 1.56 19.22 -7.61
N GLY A 107 0.70 18.73 -6.73
CA GLY A 107 -0.57 18.09 -7.08
C GLY A 107 -1.48 19.03 -7.89
N PHE A 108 -1.58 20.30 -7.50
CA PHE A 108 -2.35 21.29 -8.26
C PHE A 108 -1.81 21.49 -9.68
N PHE A 109 -0.48 21.55 -9.86
CA PHE A 109 0.12 21.64 -11.20
C PHE A 109 -0.11 20.37 -12.03
N MET A 110 -0.04 19.19 -11.42
CA MET A 110 -0.34 17.92 -12.08
C MET A 110 -1.78 17.85 -12.57
N GLU A 111 -2.74 18.31 -11.76
CA GLU A 111 -4.15 18.40 -12.16
C GLU A 111 -4.32 19.33 -13.37
N ARG A 112 -3.64 20.48 -13.36
CA ARG A 112 -3.63 21.43 -14.48
C ARG A 112 -3.01 20.84 -15.75
N ALA A 113 -1.98 20.02 -15.60
CA ALA A 113 -1.31 19.30 -16.69
C ALA A 113 -2.08 18.04 -17.16
N ARG A 114 -3.24 17.72 -16.56
CA ARG A 114 -4.01 16.49 -16.78
C ARG A 114 -3.23 15.21 -16.52
N ILE A 115 -2.21 15.29 -15.65
CA ILE A 115 -1.47 14.12 -15.18
C ILE A 115 -2.28 13.49 -14.06
N PRO A 116 -2.60 12.18 -14.13
CA PRO A 116 -3.38 11.53 -13.09
C PRO A 116 -2.57 11.48 -11.79
N ILE A 117 -3.07 12.15 -10.75
CA ILE A 117 -2.39 12.25 -9.45
C ILE A 117 -2.40 10.90 -8.72
N ALA A 118 -3.49 10.14 -8.79
CA ALA A 118 -3.64 8.89 -8.06
C ALA A 118 -2.55 7.84 -8.39
N PRO A 119 -2.22 7.56 -9.67
CA PRO A 119 -1.09 6.69 -10.02
C PRO A 119 0.27 7.20 -9.54
N ALA A 120 0.50 8.52 -9.54
CA ALA A 120 1.77 9.09 -9.10
C ALA A 120 1.97 8.91 -7.58
N ILE A 121 0.94 9.18 -6.78
CA ILE A 121 0.96 8.92 -5.34
C ILE A 121 1.19 7.43 -5.08
N LEU A 122 0.47 6.56 -5.80
CA LEU A 122 0.64 5.11 -5.67
C LEU A 122 2.07 4.69 -6.00
N GLY A 123 2.68 5.26 -7.05
CA GLY A 123 4.07 5.00 -7.42
C GLY A 123 5.06 5.38 -6.32
N ILE A 124 4.87 6.53 -5.68
CA ILE A 124 5.73 6.99 -4.56
C ILE A 124 5.62 6.04 -3.36
N VAL A 125 4.40 5.66 -2.97
CA VAL A 125 4.18 4.76 -1.82
C VAL A 125 4.71 3.37 -2.12
N LEU A 126 4.39 2.84 -3.31
CA LEU A 126 4.79 1.49 -3.71
C LEU A 126 6.29 1.40 -3.98
N GLY A 127 6.92 2.49 -4.43
CA GLY A 127 8.37 2.57 -4.64
C GLY A 127 9.16 2.27 -3.36
N ARG A 128 8.74 2.84 -2.23
CA ARG A 128 9.39 2.57 -0.93
C ARG A 128 9.24 1.11 -0.50
N ILE A 129 8.04 0.54 -0.66
CA ILE A 129 7.80 -0.88 -0.37
C ILE A 129 8.65 -1.77 -1.29
N LEU A 130 8.77 -1.40 -2.57
CA LEU A 130 9.59 -2.12 -3.54
C LEU A 130 11.08 -2.07 -3.14
N GLU A 131 11.58 -0.90 -2.76
CA GLU A 131 12.96 -0.70 -2.33
C GLU A 131 13.28 -1.50 -1.05
N ASP A 132 12.42 -1.43 -0.03
CA ASP A 132 12.58 -2.18 1.21
C ASP A 132 12.64 -3.70 0.94
N ASN A 133 11.71 -4.21 0.12
CA ASN A 133 11.68 -5.63 -0.23
C ASN A 133 12.87 -6.04 -1.12
N PHE A 134 13.31 -5.15 -2.01
CA PHE A 134 14.50 -5.37 -2.83
C PHE A 134 15.76 -5.45 -1.97
N MET A 135 15.94 -4.51 -1.04
CA MET A 135 17.01 -4.52 -0.05
C MET A 135 17.02 -5.81 0.77
N VAL A 136 15.88 -6.20 1.37
CA VAL A 136 15.76 -7.45 2.14
C VAL A 136 16.14 -8.67 1.28
N SER A 137 15.71 -8.70 0.03
CA SER A 137 16.01 -9.79 -0.90
C SER A 137 17.49 -9.81 -1.28
N MET A 138 18.10 -8.65 -1.52
CA MET A 138 19.52 -8.53 -1.90
C MET A 138 20.46 -8.86 -0.73
N LEU A 139 20.08 -8.50 0.50
CA LEU A 139 20.75 -8.93 1.72
C LEU A 139 20.71 -10.46 1.88
N LYS A 140 19.54 -11.09 1.65
CA LYS A 140 19.43 -12.56 1.65
C LYS A 140 20.27 -13.22 0.55
N ALA A 141 20.34 -12.59 -0.61
CA ALA A 141 21.15 -13.05 -1.75
C ALA A 141 22.65 -12.72 -1.63
N ARG A 142 23.09 -12.15 -0.49
CA ARG A 142 24.48 -11.74 -0.22
C ARG A 142 25.06 -10.83 -1.33
N GLY A 143 24.23 -9.92 -1.87
CA GLY A 143 24.63 -8.99 -2.92
C GLY A 143 24.82 -9.59 -4.31
N GLN A 144 24.51 -10.88 -4.51
CA GLN A 144 24.56 -11.50 -5.83
C GLN A 144 23.19 -11.37 -6.51
N ILE A 145 23.18 -10.93 -7.77
CA ILE A 145 21.97 -10.87 -8.60
C ILE A 145 21.64 -12.20 -9.28
N ALA A 146 22.62 -13.11 -9.40
CA ALA A 146 22.46 -14.42 -10.02
C ALA A 146 21.30 -15.28 -9.42
N PRO A 147 21.04 -15.29 -8.10
CA PRO A 147 19.94 -16.03 -7.50
C PRO A 147 18.54 -15.58 -7.96
N PHE A 148 18.39 -14.33 -8.43
CA PHE A 148 17.11 -13.82 -8.95
C PHE A 148 16.73 -14.44 -10.30
N PHE A 149 17.73 -14.87 -11.08
CA PHE A 149 17.53 -15.54 -12.37
C PHE A 149 17.64 -17.07 -12.27
N ALA A 150 18.27 -17.58 -11.22
CA ALA A 150 18.38 -19.02 -10.97
C ALA A 150 17.07 -19.65 -10.43
N ARG A 151 16.11 -18.83 -9.98
CA ARG A 151 14.77 -19.29 -9.58
C ARG A 151 13.80 -19.18 -10.75
N ASP A 152 13.29 -20.31 -11.21
CA ASP A 152 12.34 -20.42 -12.33
C ASP A 152 11.14 -19.47 -12.18
N GLU A 153 10.55 -19.40 -10.98
CA GLU A 153 9.41 -18.53 -10.67
C GLU A 153 9.74 -17.03 -10.79
N SER A 154 10.94 -16.64 -10.36
CA SER A 154 11.39 -15.24 -10.39
C SER A 154 11.68 -14.81 -11.83
N LEU A 155 12.21 -15.72 -12.64
CA LEU A 155 12.47 -15.49 -14.06
C LEU A 155 11.16 -15.34 -14.85
N VAL A 156 10.17 -16.21 -14.61
CA VAL A 156 8.84 -16.10 -15.24
C VAL A 156 8.17 -14.78 -14.89
N LEU A 157 8.15 -14.39 -13.61
CA LEU A 157 7.58 -13.12 -13.16
C LEU A 157 8.33 -11.91 -13.74
N GLY A 158 9.66 -11.97 -13.80
CA GLY A 158 10.49 -10.91 -14.38
C GLY A 158 10.22 -10.70 -15.87
N VAL A 159 10.19 -11.78 -16.65
CA VAL A 159 9.89 -11.72 -18.09
C VAL A 159 8.47 -11.22 -18.33
N LEU A 160 7.48 -11.70 -17.57
CA LEU A 160 6.09 -11.24 -17.70
C LEU A 160 5.95 -9.74 -17.40
N THR A 161 6.66 -9.26 -16.36
CA THR A 161 6.66 -7.84 -15.99
C THR A 161 7.26 -6.98 -17.09
N LEU A 162 8.41 -7.39 -17.65
CA LEU A 162 9.06 -6.70 -18.76
C LEU A 162 8.19 -6.72 -20.03
N ALA A 163 7.54 -7.85 -20.33
CA ALA A 163 6.63 -7.96 -21.46
C ALA A 163 5.40 -7.06 -21.33
N LEU A 164 4.80 -6.98 -20.12
CA LEU A 164 3.70 -6.06 -19.83
C LEU A 164 4.11 -4.60 -19.95
N TRP A 165 5.28 -4.23 -19.43
CA TRP A 165 5.82 -2.88 -19.56
C TRP A 165 6.09 -2.52 -21.02
N ALA A 166 6.73 -3.42 -21.78
CA ALA A 166 6.98 -3.23 -23.20
C ALA A 166 5.66 -3.07 -23.98
N PHE A 167 4.67 -3.92 -23.71
CA PHE A 167 3.33 -3.83 -24.32
C PHE A 167 2.64 -2.50 -24.00
N LEU A 168 2.67 -2.06 -22.73
CA LEU A 168 2.05 -0.81 -22.30
C LEU A 168 2.74 0.40 -22.93
N LEU A 169 4.08 0.43 -22.97
CA LEU A 169 4.86 1.50 -23.58
C LEU A 169 4.66 1.56 -25.10
N LEU A 170 4.63 0.42 -25.79
CA LEU A 170 4.32 0.35 -27.22
C LEU A 170 2.91 0.85 -27.52
N ARG A 171 1.92 0.53 -26.67
CA ARG A 171 0.55 1.02 -26.82
C ARG A 171 0.46 2.53 -26.54
N ALA A 172 1.11 3.01 -25.49
CA ALA A 172 1.16 4.44 -25.16
C ALA A 172 1.85 5.25 -26.28
N GLY A 173 2.96 4.74 -26.83
CA GLY A 173 3.64 5.34 -27.97
C GLY A 173 2.79 5.36 -29.25
N ARG A 174 2.01 4.30 -29.51
CA ARG A 174 1.06 4.24 -30.63
C ARG A 174 -0.11 5.23 -30.48
N GLU A 175 -0.57 5.49 -29.27
CA GLU A 175 -1.63 6.49 -29.01
C GLU A 175 -1.12 7.93 -29.14
N ILE A 176 0.14 8.20 -28.79
CA ILE A 176 0.78 9.51 -28.99
C ILE A 176 1.04 9.79 -30.48
N LEU A 177 1.34 8.75 -31.28
CA LEU A 177 1.61 8.88 -32.72
C LEU A 177 0.35 8.91 -33.61
N ARG A 178 -0.84 8.62 -33.09
CA ARG A 178 -2.10 8.71 -33.86
C ARG A 178 -2.62 10.15 -33.87
N PRO A 179 -2.63 10.86 -35.02
CA PRO A 179 -3.24 12.18 -35.09
C PRO A 179 -4.74 12.07 -34.77
N ARG A 180 -5.19 12.79 -33.74
CA ARG A 180 -6.62 12.91 -33.42
C ARG A 180 -7.34 13.48 -34.65
N PRO A 181 -8.31 12.78 -35.26
CA PRO A 181 -9.16 13.41 -36.27
C PRO A 181 -9.94 14.54 -35.59
N LEU A 182 -9.81 15.74 -36.13
CA LEU A 182 -10.51 16.94 -35.72
C LEU A 182 -12.02 16.67 -35.69
N GLN A 183 -12.59 16.46 -34.51
CA GLN A 183 -14.04 16.48 -34.34
C GLN A 183 -14.51 17.92 -34.57
N ARG A 184 -15.07 18.13 -35.75
CA ARG A 184 -15.72 19.37 -36.20
C ARG A 184 -16.92 19.62 -35.27
N LYS A 185 -16.87 20.72 -34.51
CA LYS A 185 -18.05 21.29 -33.83
C LYS A 185 -19.14 21.53 -34.87
N THR A 186 -20.31 20.96 -34.66
CA THR A 186 -21.60 21.48 -35.13
C THR A 186 -22.49 21.58 -33.93
#